data_AF-A0A3B1BHN5-F1
#
_entry.id   AF-A0A3B1BHN5-F1
#
_cell.length_a   1.000
_cell.length_b   1.000
_cell.length_c   1.000
_cell.angle_alpha   90.00
_cell.angle_beta   90.00
_cell.angle_gamma   90.00
#
_symmetry.space_group_name_H-M   'P 1'
#
loop_
_entity.id
_entity.type
_entity.pdbx_description
1 polymer ?
#
loop_
_entity_poly.entity_id
_entity_poly.type
_entity_poly.pdbx_seq_one_letter_code
_entity_poly.pdbx_strand_id
1 'polypeptide(L)' 'MAEQNGKVFSLGDGEVRLWIEQDGAVCLKAATKFNDPVELTPKEALELAHLLKTLSEQISD' A
#
# COMPACT_ATOMS: atom_id res chain seq x y z
N MET A 1 21.80 3.22 2.93
CA MET A 1 20.63 2.40 2.58
C MET A 1 19.44 3.14 3.14
N ALA A 2 18.59 3.74 2.29
CA ALA A 2 17.46 4.52 2.76
C ALA A 2 16.43 3.55 3.37
N GLU A 3 16.18 3.69 4.67
CA GLU A 3 15.09 2.99 5.35
C GLU A 3 13.77 3.46 4.73
N GLN A 4 13.21 2.65 3.82
CA GLN A 4 11.85 2.85 3.36
C GLN A 4 10.91 2.48 4.51
N ASN A 5 10.31 3.49 5.12
CA ASN A 5 9.32 3.31 6.19
C ASN A 5 7.94 2.94 5.57
N GLY A 6 7.91 1.88 4.77
CA GLY A 6 6.73 1.40 4.06
C GLY A 6 5.98 0.34 4.85
N LYS A 7 4.64 0.37 4.81
CA LYS A 7 3.81 -0.73 5.31
C LYS A 7 3.55 -1.72 4.17
N VAL A 8 4.04 -2.94 4.34
CA VAL A 8 3.81 -4.05 3.42
C VAL A 8 2.69 -4.93 3.99
N PHE A 9 1.70 -5.22 3.15
CA PHE A 9 0.62 -6.14 3.45
C PHE A 9 0.66 -7.30 2.45
N SER A 10 0.68 -8.52 2.97
CA SER A 10 0.53 -9.73 2.15
C SER A 10 -0.93 -10.15 2.17
N LEU A 11 -1.57 -10.22 1.00
CA LEU A 11 -2.97 -10.60 0.82
C LEU A 11 -3.03 -11.82 -0.10
N GLY A 12 -3.40 -12.98 0.45
CA GLY A 12 -3.44 -14.24 -0.31
C GLY A 12 -2.10 -14.60 -0.95
N ASP A 13 -2.09 -14.81 -2.27
CA ASP A 13 -0.91 -15.13 -3.10
C ASP A 13 -0.21 -13.88 -3.69
N GLY A 14 -0.63 -12.68 -3.26
CA GLY A 14 -0.10 -11.41 -3.74
C GLY A 14 0.35 -10.48 -2.62
N GLU A 15 0.99 -9.39 -3.04
CA GLU A 15 1.51 -8.37 -2.14
C GLU A 15 0.92 -7.01 -2.48
N VAL A 16 0.38 -6.34 -1.47
CA VAL A 16 -0.01 -4.94 -1.53
C VAL A 16 0.97 -4.15 -0.67
N ARG A 17 1.79 -3.34 -1.34
CA ARG A 17 2.80 -2.50 -0.71
C ARG A 17 2.36 -1.05 -0.77
N LEU A 18 2.40 -0.39 0.38
CA LEU A 18 2.10 1.02 0.55
C LEU A 18 3.31 1.69 1.20
N TRP A 19 3.77 2.80 0.62
CA TRP A 19 4.87 3.55 1.20
C TRP A 19 4.75 5.03 0.85
N ILE A 20 5.50 5.84 1.57
CA ILE A 20 5.62 7.28 1.32
C ILE A 20 7.02 7.53 0.79
N GLU A 21 7.11 8.15 -0.38
CA GLU A 21 8.39 8.63 -0.92
C GLU A 21 8.85 9.87 -0.16
N GLN A 22 10.16 10.15 -0.20
CA GLN A 22 10.75 11.30 0.49
C GLN A 22 10.16 12.65 0.03
N ASP A 23 9.57 12.69 -1.17
CA ASP A 23 8.89 13.86 -1.75
C ASP A 23 7.43 14.02 -1.26
N GLY A 24 6.95 13.14 -0.38
CA GLY A 24 5.57 13.15 0.11
C GLY A 24 4.55 12.48 -0.82
N ALA A 25 5.00 11.74 -1.82
CA ALA A 25 4.10 10.96 -2.65
C ALA A 25 3.66 9.68 -1.93
N VAL A 26 2.35 9.42 -1.87
CA VAL A 26 1.82 8.12 -1.46
C VAL A 26 1.93 7.15 -2.64
N CYS A 27 2.68 6.07 -2.46
CA CYS A 27 2.86 5.04 -3.46
C CYS A 27 2.14 3.75 -3.08
N LEU A 28 1.53 3.11 -4.08
CA LEU A 28 0.80 1.84 -3.97
C LEU A 28 1.29 0.90 -5.06
N LYS A 29 1.65 -0.33 -4.68
CA LYS A 29 1.87 -1.44 -5.61
C LYS A 29 1.08 -2.65 -5.14
N ALA A 30 0.15 -3.11 -5.96
CA ALA A 30 -0.61 -4.33 -5.72
C ALA A 30 -0.35 -5.29 -6.87
N ALA A 31 0.43 -6.34 -6.63
CA ALA A 31 0.75 -7.33 -7.64
C ALA A 31 0.92 -8.73 -7.03
N THR A 32 0.51 -9.77 -7.76
CA THR A 32 0.84 -11.16 -7.43
C THR A 32 2.32 -11.43 -7.72
N LYS A 33 2.83 -12.61 -7.34
CA LYS A 33 4.18 -13.06 -7.71
C LYS A 33 4.43 -13.13 -9.23
N PHE A 34 3.37 -13.20 -10.04
CA PHE A 34 3.42 -13.20 -11.49
C PHE A 34 3.17 -11.81 -12.10
N ASN A 35 3.08 -10.78 -11.25
CA ASN A 35 2.81 -9.40 -11.61
C ASN A 35 1.40 -9.16 -12.19
N ASP A 36 0.46 -10.06 -11.87
CA ASP A 36 -0.96 -9.86 -12.14
C ASP A 36 -1.59 -8.93 -11.08
N PRO A 37 -2.72 -8.27 -11.39
CA PRO A 37 -3.51 -7.55 -10.41
C PRO A 37 -3.90 -8.44 -9.22
N VAL A 38 -3.84 -7.89 -8.00
CA VAL A 38 -4.32 -8.57 -6.80
C VAL A 38 -5.84 -8.42 -6.72
N GLU A 39 -6.56 -9.53 -6.58
CA GLU A 39 -7.99 -9.51 -6.31
C GLU A 39 -8.23 -9.25 -4.83
N LEU A 40 -9.08 -8.26 -4.52
CA LEU A 40 -9.40 -7.86 -3.15
C LEU A 40 -10.84 -8.20 -2.84
N THR A 41 -11.09 -8.80 -1.68
CA THR A 41 -12.45 -8.87 -1.13
C THR A 41 -12.93 -7.47 -0.75
N PRO A 42 -14.26 -7.25 -0.62
CA PRO A 42 -14.80 -5.96 -0.20
C PRO A 42 -14.22 -5.46 1.14
N LYS A 43 -13.91 -6.38 2.07
CA LYS A 43 -13.29 -6.04 3.35
C LYS A 43 -11.85 -5.54 3.15
N GLU A 44 -11.05 -6.26 2.37
CA GLU A 44 -9.66 -5.87 2.09
C GLU A 44 -9.58 -4.53 1.33
N ALA A 45 -10.53 -4.27 0.42
CA ALA A 45 -10.64 -2.99 -0.26
C ALA A 45 -10.92 -1.82 0.70
N LEU A 46 -11.78 -2.03 1.70
CA LEU A 46 -12.05 -1.03 2.74
C LEU A 46 -10.83 -0.79 3.64
N GLU A 47 -10.13 -1.85 4.04
CA GLU A 47 -8.90 -1.71 4.84
C GLU A 47 -7.81 -0.96 4.06
N LEU A 48 -7.66 -1.25 2.76
CA LEU A 48 -6.74 -0.54 1.88
C LEU A 48 -7.07 0.95 1.77
N ALA A 49 -8.35 1.28 1.59
CA ALA A 49 -8.82 2.67 1.51
C ALA A 49 -8.55 3.44 2.81
N HIS A 50 -8.79 2.83 3.97
CA HIS A 50 -8.46 3.44 5.26
C HIS A 50 -6.96 3.69 5.43
N LEU A 51 -6.12 2.75 5.01
CA LEU A 51 -4.67 2.92 5.08
C LEU A 51 -4.18 4.06 4.18
N LEU A 52 -4.68 4.14 2.95
CA LEU A 52 -4.38 5.25 2.03
C LEU A 52 -4.77 6.59 2.65
N LYS A 53 -5.97 6.66 3.26
CA LYS A 53 -6.41 7.86 3.97
C LYS A 53 -5.43 8.24 5.11
N THR A 54 -5.09 7.30 5.98
CA THR A 54 -4.16 7.54 7.10
C THR A 54 -2.77 7.95 6.63
N LEU A 55 -2.28 7.42 5.52
CA LEU A 55 -0.98 7.83 4.95
C LEU A 55 -1.04 9.25 4.39
N SER A 56 -2.10 9.60 3.65
CA SER A 56 -2.27 10.97 3.14
C SER A 56 -2.40 12.00 4.26
N GLU A 57 -3.05 11.64 5.37
CA GLU A 57 -3.17 12.51 6.55
C GLU A 57 -1.82 12.75 7.26
N GLN A 58 -0.87 11.80 7.18
CA GLN A 58 0.47 11.97 7.77
C GLN A 58 1.38 12.90 6.97
N ILE A 59 1.08 13.12 5.68
CA ILE A 59 1.90 13.96 4.79
C ILE A 59 1.33 15.38 4.69
N SER A 60 0.04 15.55 4.98
CA SER A 60 -0.63 16.85 4.86
C SER A 60 -0.53 17.74 6.11
N ASP A 61 0.31 17.37 7.09
CA ASP A 61 0.57 18.13 8.33
C ASP A 61 1.98 18.71 8.35
#